data_AF-A0A1Z5AX26-F1
#
_entry.id   AF-A0A1Z5AX26-F1
#
_cell.length_a   1.000
_cell.length_b   1.000
_cell.length_c   1.000
_cell.angle_alpha   90.00
_cell.angle_beta   90.00
_cell.angle_gamma   90.00
#
_symmetry.space_group_name_H-M   'P 1'
#
loop_
_entity.id
_entity.type
_entity.pdbx_description
1 polymer ?
#
loop_
_entity_poly.entity_id
_entity_poly.type
_entity_poly.pdbx_seq_one_letter_code
_entity_poly.pdbx_strand_id
1 'polypeptide(L)' 'MRKKELNANVIGFGGMIVGKNLIFEIIDAFIHTEYVETPENKKLIEKINAIAPEKETNTEINEHLFDEEMKKWSEGFYHD' A
#
# COMPACT_ATOMS: atom_id res chain seq x y z
N MET A 1 -12.17 -8.51 3.31
CA MET A 1 -12.91 -7.23 3.20
C MET A 1 -12.27 -6.27 2.19
N ARG A 2 -11.02 -5.79 2.41
CA ARG A 2 -10.38 -4.78 1.53
C ARG A 2 -10.29 -5.18 0.05
N LYS A 3 -9.92 -6.42 -0.26
CA LYS A 3 -9.93 -6.95 -1.63
C LYS A 3 -11.33 -6.98 -2.25
N LYS A 4 -12.29 -7.54 -1.50
CA LYS A 4 -13.69 -7.72 -1.93
C LYS A 4 -14.42 -6.42 -2.23
N GLU A 5 -14.21 -5.37 -1.43
CA GLU A 5 -14.99 -4.13 -1.52
C GLU A 5 -14.24 -2.98 -2.18
N LEU A 6 -12.93 -2.85 -1.97
CA LEU A 6 -12.17 -1.71 -2.50
C LEU A 6 -11.27 -2.10 -3.66
N ASN A 7 -11.35 -3.35 -4.12
CA ASN A 7 -10.47 -3.92 -5.13
C ASN A 7 -8.98 -3.65 -4.85
N ALA A 8 -8.57 -3.69 -3.57
CA ALA A 8 -7.19 -3.45 -3.18
C ALA A 8 -6.24 -4.40 -3.93
N ASN A 9 -5.15 -3.88 -4.47
CA ASN A 9 -4.15 -4.64 -5.21
C ASN A 9 -2.87 -4.91 -4.38
N VAL A 10 -2.71 -4.22 -3.26
CA VAL A 10 -1.60 -4.38 -2.31
C VAL A 10 -2.15 -4.57 -0.89
N ILE A 11 -1.47 -5.40 -0.08
CA ILE A 11 -1.68 -5.50 1.37
C ILE A 11 -0.39 -5.29 2.12
N GLY A 12 -0.49 -4.70 3.31
CA GLY A 12 0.59 -4.60 4.28
C GLY A 12 0.17 -5.22 5.61
N PHE A 13 1.13 -5.81 6.33
CA PHE A 13 0.95 -6.35 7.67
C PHE A 13 2.23 -6.14 8.48
N GLY A 14 2.09 -5.99 9.80
CA GLY A 14 3.22 -5.77 10.70
C GLY A 14 3.91 -7.08 11.10
N GLY A 15 5.06 -7.38 10.50
CA GLY A 15 5.80 -8.62 10.76
C GLY A 15 6.29 -8.81 12.21
N MET A 16 6.41 -7.71 12.97
CA MET A 16 6.82 -7.75 14.38
C MET A 16 5.64 -7.95 15.36
N ILE A 17 4.40 -7.78 14.89
CA ILE A 17 3.19 -7.82 15.73
C ILE A 17 2.34 -9.05 15.42
N VAL A 18 2.28 -9.45 14.14
CA VAL A 18 1.44 -10.54 13.66
C VAL A 18 2.24 -11.84 13.63
N GLY A 19 1.74 -12.88 14.28
CA GLY A 19 2.37 -14.20 14.25
C GLY A 19 2.41 -14.77 12.82
N LYS A 20 3.49 -15.49 12.49
CA LYS A 20 3.75 -16.04 11.14
C LYS A 20 2.56 -16.80 10.54
N ASN A 21 1.90 -17.67 11.31
CA ASN A 21 0.77 -18.45 10.81
C ASN A 21 -0.42 -17.56 10.42
N LEU A 22 -0.70 -16.54 11.23
CA LEU A 22 -1.75 -15.57 10.95
C LEU A 22 -1.40 -14.71 9.72
N ILE A 23 -0.12 -14.38 9.51
CA ILE A 23 0.33 -13.73 8.26
C ILE A 23 -0.02 -14.59 7.04
N PHE A 24 0.25 -15.89 7.07
CA PHE A 24 -0.10 -16.78 5.96
C PHE A 24 -1.61 -16.87 5.75
N GLU A 25 -2.40 -16.98 6.80
CA GLU A 25 -3.86 -16.95 6.68
C GLU A 25 -4.38 -15.64 6.07
N ILE A 26 -3.77 -14.50 6.42
CA ILE A 26 -4.10 -13.19 5.83
C ILE A 26 -3.74 -13.15 4.34
N ILE A 27 -2.55 -13.63 3.96
CA ILE A 27 -2.09 -13.68 2.58
C ILE A 27 -3.02 -14.58 1.75
N ASP A 28 -3.30 -15.78 2.23
CA ASP A 28 -4.16 -16.75 1.55
C ASP A 28 -5.57 -16.16 1.37
N ALA A 29 -6.16 -15.61 2.43
CA ALA A 29 -7.47 -14.98 2.34
C ALA A 29 -7.48 -13.82 1.33
N PHE A 30 -6.42 -13.01 1.26
CA PHE A 30 -6.35 -11.88 0.33
C PHE A 30 -6.24 -12.32 -1.13
N ILE A 31 -5.38 -13.29 -1.44
CA ILE A 31 -5.15 -13.77 -2.82
C ILE A 31 -6.38 -14.47 -3.38
N HIS A 32 -7.10 -15.25 -2.55
CA HIS A 32 -8.27 -16.01 -2.98
C HIS A 32 -9.58 -15.21 -2.96
N THR A 33 -9.59 -14.02 -2.33
CA THR A 33 -10.79 -13.18 -2.31
C THR A 33 -10.92 -12.43 -3.64
N GLU A 34 -12.05 -12.60 -4.32
CA GLU A 34 -12.38 -11.80 -5.50
C GLU A 34 -13.06 -10.47 -5.11
N TYR A 35 -12.86 -9.45 -5.96
CA TYR A 35 -13.61 -8.20 -5.89
C TYR A 35 -15.07 -8.44 -6.30
N VAL A 36 -16.01 -7.87 -5.56
CA VAL A 36 -17.44 -7.95 -5.86
C VAL A 36 -17.97 -6.54 -6.01
N GLU A 37 -18.22 -6.11 -7.24
CA GLU A 37 -18.67 -4.75 -7.54
C GLU A 37 -20.07 -4.46 -6.99
N THR A 38 -20.21 -3.30 -6.36
CA THR A 38 -21.50 -2.68 -6.01
C THR A 38 -21.47 -1.19 -6.37
N PRO A 39 -22.62 -0.53 -6.57
CA PRO A 39 -22.65 0.91 -6.86
C PRO A 39 -21.95 1.75 -5.80
N GLU A 40 -22.06 1.37 -4.53
CA GLU A 40 -21.46 2.07 -3.39
C GLU A 40 -19.94 1.93 -3.40
N ASN A 41 -19.44 0.72 -3.60
CA ASN A 41 -18.01 0.45 -3.48
C ASN A 41 -17.22 0.99 -4.68
N LYS A 42 -17.82 0.96 -5.88
CA LYS A 42 -17.29 1.61 -7.07
C LYS A 42 -17.12 3.11 -6.87
N LYS A 43 -18.13 3.78 -6.31
CA LYS A 43 -18.08 5.22 -6.00
C LYS A 43 -17.01 5.55 -4.96
N LEU A 44 -16.74 4.65 -4.01
CA LEU A 44 -15.65 4.81 -3.05
C LEU A 44 -14.28 4.67 -3.73
N ILE A 45 -14.11 3.69 -4.61
CA ILE A 45 -12.87 3.49 -5.39
C ILE A 45 -12.59 4.72 -6.26
N GLU A 46 -13.60 5.25 -6.96
CA GLU A 46 -13.48 6.47 -7.76
C GLU A 46 -13.00 7.67 -6.92
N LYS A 47 -13.57 7.84 -5.72
CA LYS A 47 -13.14 8.89 -4.80
C LYS A 47 -11.69 8.71 -4.35
N ILE A 48 -11.28 7.48 -4.02
CA ILE A 48 -9.91 7.18 -3.59
C ILE A 48 -8.92 7.50 -4.71
N ASN A 49 -9.20 7.04 -5.93
CA ASN A 49 -8.34 7.27 -7.10
C ASN A 49 -8.23 8.75 -7.46
N ALA A 50 -9.26 9.55 -7.17
CA ALA A 50 -9.25 10.99 -7.41
C ALA A 50 -8.44 11.80 -6.36
N ILE A 51 -8.05 11.21 -5.22
CA ILE A 51 -7.30 11.94 -4.16
C ILE A 51 -5.86 12.23 -4.60
N ALA A 52 -5.18 11.25 -5.19
CA ALA A 52 -3.80 11.39 -5.63
C ALA A 52 -3.79 11.63 -7.15
N PRO A 53 -3.39 12.82 -7.63
CA PRO A 53 -3.37 13.08 -9.07
C PRO A 53 -2.35 12.18 -9.77
N GLU A 54 -2.70 11.63 -10.93
CA GLU A 54 -1.83 10.70 -11.70
C GLU A 54 -0.43 11.25 -11.98
N LYS A 55 -0.25 12.58 -12.01
CA LYS A 55 1.05 13.24 -12.18
C LYS A 55 1.96 13.15 -10.95
N GLU A 56 1.40 13.04 -9.75
CA GLU A 56 2.17 12.89 -8.51
C GLU A 56 2.51 11.43 -8.23
N THR A 57 1.64 10.49 -8.64
CA THR A 57 1.85 9.04 -8.48
C THR A 57 2.63 8.38 -9.62
N ASN A 58 2.66 9.00 -10.82
CA ASN A 58 3.66 8.74 -11.86
C ASN A 58 4.85 9.72 -11.78
N THR A 59 5.15 10.26 -10.60
CA THR A 59 6.56 10.65 -10.39
C THR A 59 7.37 9.42 -10.74
N GLU A 60 8.25 9.57 -11.73
CA GLU A 60 9.05 8.51 -12.31
C GLU A 60 9.47 7.57 -11.20
N ILE A 61 9.22 6.26 -11.36
CA ILE A 61 9.85 5.26 -10.49
C ILE A 61 11.34 5.50 -10.64
N ASN A 62 11.87 6.31 -9.73
CA ASN A 62 13.20 6.86 -9.78
C ASN A 62 13.92 6.20 -8.62
N GLU A 63 14.92 5.39 -8.98
CA GLU A 63 15.74 4.67 -8.02
C GLU A 63 16.44 5.64 -7.05
N HIS A 64 16.58 6.92 -7.44
CA HIS A 64 17.19 8.00 -6.67
C HIS A 64 16.20 8.86 -5.87
N LEU A 65 14.92 8.49 -5.79
CA LEU A 65 13.88 9.29 -5.11
C LEU A 65 14.25 9.63 -3.65
N PHE A 66 15.03 8.77 -2.99
CA PHE A 66 15.39 8.90 -1.58
C PHE A 66 16.90 9.15 -1.35
N ASP A 67 17.65 9.54 -2.38
CA ASP A 67 19.11 9.72 -2.28
C ASP A 67 19.50 10.81 -1.26
N GLU A 68 18.73 11.88 -1.18
CA GLU A 68 18.99 12.98 -0.23
C GLU A 68 18.78 12.51 1.23
N GLU A 69 17.71 11.77 1.49
CA GLU A 69 17.40 11.16 2.79
C GLU A 69 18.50 10.16 3.20
N MET A 70 18.95 9.32 2.26
CA MET A 70 20.05 8.36 2.49
C MET A 70 21.37 9.06 2.79
N LYS A 71 21.65 10.20 2.13
CA LYS A 71 22.83 11.02 2.43
C LYS A 71 22.75 11.63 3.84
N LYS A 72 21.62 12.25 4.20
CA LYS A 72 21.39 12.81 5.54
C LYS A 72 21.52 11.77 6.64
N TRP A 73 21.01 10.56 6.39
CA TRP A 73 21.20 9.42 7.29
C TRP A 73 22.68 9.10 7.50
N SER A 74 23.44 8.99 6.39
CA SER A 74 24.87 8.68 6.43
C SER A 74 25.71 9.78 7.10
N GLU A 75 25.27 11.03 7.01
CA GLU A 75 25.90 12.20 7.66
C GLU A 75 25.48 12.38 9.13
N GLY A 76 24.61 11.53 9.66
CA GLY A 76 24.21 11.54 11.08
C GLY A 76 23.14 12.57 11.46
N PHE A 77 22.41 13.12 10.47
CA PHE A 77 21.33 14.08 10.73
C PHE A 77 20.14 13.46 11.48
N TYR A 78 19.91 12.15 11.31
CA TYR A 78 18.90 11.39 12.05
C TYR A 78 19.58 10.62 13.19
N HIS A 79 19.80 11.30 14.30
CA HIS A 79 20.22 10.70 15.57
C HIS A 79 19.06 10.75 16.57
N ASP A 80 19.08 9.86 17.55
CA ASP A 80 18.10 9.79 18.63
C ASP A 80 18.16 11.02 19.57
#